data_AF-A0A119VDN5-F1
#
_entry.id   AF-A0A119VDN5-F1
#
_cell.length_a   1.000
_cell.length_b   1.000
_cell.length_c   1.000
_cell.angle_alpha   90.00
_cell.angle_beta   90.00
_cell.angle_gamma   90.00
#
_symmetry.space_group_name_H-M   'P 1'
#
loop_
_entity.id
_entity.type
_entity.pdbx_description
1 polymer ?
#
loop_
_entity_poly.entity_id
_entity_poly.type
_entity_poly.pdbx_seq_one_letter_code
_entity_poly.pdbx_strand_id
1 'polypeptide(L)'
;MIDRGCSLGRRAALIDDPRARDMHFTSLNEFLDISTDMFMFPMIAVFAAFECVLISERTQVGLAAARTRSSQLGRPKALTLVQSRRAQELIKSRPARDIAVQVGVHPKTLRMAL
;
A
#
# COMPACT_ATOMS: atom_id res chain seq x y z
N MET A 1 8.75 -2.14 1.63
CA MET A 1 7.47 -2.66 2.16
C MET A 1 6.41 -1.67 1.73
N ILE A 2 5.52 -2.06 0.82
CA ILE A 2 4.54 -1.13 0.25
C ILE A 2 3.51 -0.84 1.34
N ASP A 3 3.67 0.30 2.00
CA ASP A 3 2.62 0.97 2.76
C ASP A 3 1.63 1.55 1.75
N ARG A 4 0.73 0.71 1.25
CA ARG A 4 -0.54 1.16 0.70
C ARG A 4 -1.53 0.96 1.82
N GLY A 5 -2.13 2.05 2.28
CA GLY A 5 -3.17 2.10 3.29
C GLY A 5 -4.42 1.28 2.92
N CYS A 6 -4.29 -0.04 2.92
CA CYS A 6 -5.39 -0.98 3.03
C CYS A 6 -5.60 -1.21 4.53
N SER A 7 -6.21 -0.23 5.18
CA SER A 7 -6.59 -0.28 6.59
C SER A 7 -7.79 -1.22 6.84
N LEU A 8 -7.95 -2.30 6.07
CA LEU A 8 -8.95 -3.35 6.33
C LEU A 8 -8.70 -4.01 7.68
N GLY A 9 -7.43 -4.22 8.08
CA GLY A 9 -7.10 -4.66 9.44
C GLY A 9 -7.51 -3.65 10.52
N ARG A 10 -7.49 -2.34 10.21
CA ARG A 10 -7.94 -1.28 11.13
C ARG A 10 -9.46 -1.12 11.14
N ARG A 11 -10.18 -1.47 10.07
CA ARG A 11 -11.65 -1.47 10.01
C ARG A 11 -12.27 -2.75 10.59
N ALA A 12 -11.64 -3.91 10.43
CA ALA A 12 -12.10 -5.13 11.10
C ALA A 12 -12.00 -4.99 12.64
N ALA A 13 -10.96 -4.29 13.13
CA ALA A 13 -10.83 -3.96 14.55
C ALA A 13 -11.90 -2.97 15.07
N LEU A 14 -12.55 -2.20 14.18
CA LEU A 14 -13.64 -1.29 14.54
C LEU A 14 -14.99 -2.01 14.68
N ILE A 15 -15.15 -3.17 14.05
CA ILE A 15 -16.37 -3.98 14.15
C ILE A 15 -16.40 -4.78 15.46
N ASP A 16 -15.23 -5.08 16.04
CA ASP A 16 -15.08 -5.72 17.36
C ASP A 16 -14.87 -4.73 18.52
N ASP A 17 -14.87 -3.41 18.26
CA ASP A 17 -14.82 -2.41 19.33
C ASP A 17 -16.22 -2.29 19.98
N PRO A 18 -16.39 -2.60 21.28
CA PRO A 18 -17.69 -2.52 21.94
C PRO A 18 -18.30 -1.11 21.90
N ARG A 19 -17.50 -0.06 21.64
CA ARG A 19 -17.99 1.33 21.48
C ARG A 19 -18.68 1.60 20.14
N ALA A 20 -18.46 0.76 19.12
CA ALA A 20 -19.10 0.89 17.81
C ALA A 20 -20.54 0.35 17.79
N ARG A 21 -20.95 -0.42 18.81
CA ARG A 21 -22.31 -0.99 18.91
C ARG A 21 -23.38 0.04 19.27
N ASP A 22 -22.99 1.19 19.82
CA ASP A 22 -23.91 2.28 20.23
C ASP A 22 -23.77 3.55 19.34
N MET A 23 -23.07 3.46 18.20
CA MET A 23 -22.94 4.60 17.28
C MET A 23 -24.04 4.59 16.21
N HIS A 24 -25.01 5.48 16.37
CA HIS A 24 -26.01 5.78 15.35
C HIS A 24 -25.38 6.61 14.22
N PHE A 25 -25.41 6.09 13.00
CA PHE A 25 -24.87 6.77 11.81
C PHE A 25 -26.02 7.38 11.01
N THR A 26 -26.31 8.67 11.23
CA THR A 26 -27.33 9.39 10.44
C THR A 26 -26.67 10.09 9.26
N SER A 27 -26.95 9.60 8.04
CA SER A 27 -26.55 10.29 6.81
C SER A 27 -27.52 11.43 6.51
N LEU A 28 -27.03 12.68 6.44
CA LEU A 28 -27.85 13.89 6.28
C LEU A 28 -28.33 14.17 4.83
N ASN A 29 -28.09 13.27 3.87
CA ASN A 29 -28.39 13.54 2.46
C ASN A 29 -29.26 12.51 1.74
N GLU A 30 -29.51 11.34 2.34
CA GLU A 30 -30.48 10.38 1.80
C GLU A 30 -31.34 9.86 2.95
N PHE A 31 -32.66 9.85 2.75
CA PHE A 31 -33.69 9.39 3.68
C PHE A 31 -33.62 7.86 3.88
N LEU A 32 -32.47 7.33 4.29
CA LEU A 32 -32.25 5.92 4.59
C LEU A 32 -31.86 5.83 6.06
N ASP A 33 -32.87 5.73 6.91
CA ASP A 33 -32.73 5.59 8.36
C ASP A 33 -32.39 4.12 8.69
N ILE A 34 -31.16 3.71 8.36
CA ILE A 34 -30.62 2.35 8.60
C ILE A 34 -30.33 2.07 10.08
N SER A 35 -30.60 3.04 10.95
CA SER A 35 -30.44 2.99 12.40
C SER A 35 -31.39 2.00 13.09
N THR A 36 -32.53 1.68 12.45
CA THR A 36 -33.69 1.07 13.14
C THR A 36 -33.97 -0.37 12.72
N ASP A 37 -33.44 -0.81 11.57
CA ASP A 37 -33.72 -2.15 11.03
C ASP A 37 -32.49 -3.06 11.23
N MET A 38 -32.54 -3.88 12.29
CA MET A 38 -31.48 -4.84 12.69
C MET A 38 -31.02 -5.77 11.54
N PHE A 39 -31.78 -5.86 10.45
CA PHE A 39 -31.51 -6.72 9.31
C PHE A 39 -30.76 -6.02 8.15
N MET A 40 -30.97 -4.72 7.92
CA MET A 40 -30.42 -4.04 6.73
C MET A 40 -28.97 -3.62 6.90
N PHE A 41 -28.57 -3.20 8.11
CA PHE A 41 -27.20 -2.79 8.37
C PHE A 41 -26.16 -3.90 8.12
N PRO A 42 -26.34 -5.15 8.61
CA PRO A 42 -25.43 -6.25 8.29
C PRO A 42 -25.34 -6.55 6.80
N MET A 43 -26.45 -6.46 6.04
CA MET A 43 -26.42 -6.70 4.60
C MET A 43 -25.57 -5.67 3.86
N ILE A 44 -25.79 -4.38 4.13
CA ILE A 44 -25.02 -3.30 3.49
C ILE A 44 -23.53 -3.42 3.84
N ALA A 45 -23.20 -3.77 5.09
CA ALA A 45 -21.82 -4.01 5.51
C ALA A 45 -21.17 -5.19 4.76
N VAL A 46 -21.90 -6.30 4.59
CA VAL A 46 -21.44 -7.46 3.82
C VAL A 46 -21.23 -7.11 2.35
N PHE A 47 -22.13 -6.32 1.74
CA PHE A 47 -21.97 -5.85 0.36
C PHE A 47 -20.76 -4.95 0.20
N ALA A 48 -20.57 -3.98 1.10
CA ALA A 48 -19.40 -3.10 1.06
C ALA A 48 -18.08 -3.88 1.22
N ALA A 49 -18.06 -4.93 2.05
CA ALA A 49 -16.91 -5.82 2.17
C ALA A 49 -16.66 -6.62 0.89
N PHE A 50 -17.72 -7.16 0.29
CA PHE A 50 -17.65 -7.93 -0.96
C PHE A 50 -17.14 -7.09 -2.13
N GLU A 51 -17.63 -5.85 -2.29
CA GLU A 51 -17.15 -4.94 -3.32
C GLU A 51 -15.66 -4.62 -3.17
N CYS A 52 -15.20 -4.40 -1.94
CA CYS A 52 -13.77 -4.20 -1.67
C CYS A 52 -12.93 -5.41 -2.10
N VAL A 53 -13.43 -6.63 -1.85
CA VAL A 53 -12.77 -7.88 -2.28
C VAL A 53 -12.72 -7.95 -3.81
N LEU A 54 -13.85 -7.76 -4.51
CA LEU A 54 -13.89 -7.78 -5.97
C LEU A 54 -12.99 -6.73 -6.63
N ILE A 55 -12.94 -5.51 -6.07
CA ILE A 55 -12.04 -4.45 -6.56
C ILE A 55 -10.59 -4.89 -6.37
N SER A 56 -10.25 -5.47 -5.20
CA SER A 56 -8.90 -5.95 -4.93
C SER A 56 -8.47 -7.05 -5.90
N GLU A 57 -9.33 -8.02 -6.20
CA GLU A 57 -9.07 -9.09 -7.17
C GLU A 57 -8.78 -8.54 -8.57
N ARG A 58 -9.61 -7.59 -9.04
CA ARG A 58 -9.38 -6.94 -10.33
C ARG A 58 -8.05 -6.19 -10.38
N THR A 59 -7.68 -5.50 -9.30
CA THR A 59 -6.37 -4.83 -9.24
C THR A 59 -5.22 -5.84 -9.25
N GLN A 60 -5.36 -7.00 -8.62
CA GLN A 60 -4.34 -8.05 -8.65
C GLN A 60 -4.17 -8.63 -10.06
N VAL A 61 -5.27 -8.90 -10.77
CA VAL A 61 -5.24 -9.34 -12.17
C VAL A 61 -4.57 -8.30 -13.07
N GLY A 62 -4.92 -7.02 -12.91
CA GLY A 62 -4.28 -5.92 -13.64
C GLY A 62 -2.78 -5.80 -13.34
N LEU A 63 -2.40 -5.94 -12.07
CA LEU A 63 -0.98 -5.95 -11.66
C LEU A 63 -0.24 -7.16 -12.25
N ALA A 64 -0.85 -8.34 -12.28
CA ALA A 64 -0.26 -9.53 -12.90
C ALA A 64 -0.03 -9.32 -14.41
N ALA A 65 -1.01 -8.77 -15.12
CA ALA A 65 -0.88 -8.43 -16.54
C ALA A 65 0.16 -7.31 -16.78
N ALA A 66 0.31 -6.35 -15.87
CA ALA A 66 1.35 -5.32 -15.97
C ALA A 66 2.76 -5.88 -15.70
N ARG A 67 2.90 -6.86 -14.79
CA ARG A 67 4.17 -7.57 -14.53
C ARG A 67 4.67 -8.29 -15.77
N THR A 68 3.79 -9.00 -16.48
CA THR A 68 4.19 -9.76 -17.69
C THR A 68 4.63 -8.83 -18.84
N ARG A 69 4.11 -7.61 -18.89
CA ARG A 69 4.50 -6.57 -19.86
C ARG A 69 5.81 -5.85 -19.51
N SER A 70 6.59 -6.34 -18.54
CA SER A 70 7.84 -5.74 -18.04
C SER A 70 7.70 -4.32 -17.46
N SER A 71 6.48 -3.88 -17.14
CA SER A 71 6.28 -2.60 -16.48
C SER A 71 6.88 -2.65 -15.08
N GLN A 72 7.84 -1.76 -14.78
CA GLN A 72 8.41 -1.66 -13.44
C GLN A 72 7.33 -1.17 -12.47
N LEU A 73 6.72 -2.10 -11.73
CA LEU A 73 5.75 -1.80 -10.70
C LEU A 73 6.46 -1.38 -9.41
N GLY A 74 6.06 -0.24 -8.84
CA GLY A 74 6.56 0.25 -7.55
C GLY A 74 7.50 1.44 -7.68
N ARG A 75 8.24 1.71 -6.61
CA ARG A 75 9.18 2.85 -6.56
C ARG A 75 10.35 2.57 -7.52
N PRO A 76 10.71 3.51 -8.40
CA PRO A 76 11.87 3.34 -9.28
C PRO A 76 13.15 3.19 -8.46
N LYS A 77 14.13 2.44 -9.00
CA LYS A 77 15.45 2.32 -8.38
C LYS A 77 16.11 3.70 -8.29
N ALA A 78 16.73 3.99 -7.15
CA ALA A 78 17.41 5.26 -6.92
C ALA A 78 18.71 5.42 -7.72
N LEU A 79 19.30 4.30 -8.19
CA LEU A 79 20.53 4.26 -8.95
C LEU A 79 20.27 3.68 -10.34
N THR A 80 20.86 4.30 -11.37
CA THR A 80 20.93 3.69 -12.71
C THR A 80 21.93 2.53 -12.73
N LEU A 81 21.78 1.61 -13.69
CA LEU A 81 22.69 0.46 -13.86
C LEU A 81 24.17 0.87 -13.95
N VAL A 82 24.45 1.98 -14.65
CA VAL A 82 25.81 2.53 -14.79
C VAL A 82 26.35 3.02 -13.44
N GLN A 83 25.53 3.75 -12.67
CA GLN A 83 25.90 4.24 -11.35
C GLN A 83 26.12 3.08 -10.37
N SER A 84 25.29 2.05 -10.40
CA SER A 84 25.45 0.85 -9.58
C SER A 84 26.76 0.11 -9.88
N ARG A 85 27.09 -0.12 -11.17
CA ARG A 85 28.36 -0.77 -11.55
C ARG A 85 29.57 0.03 -11.10
N ARG A 86 29.57 1.34 -11.36
CA ARG A 86 30.65 2.24 -10.93
C ARG A 86 30.80 2.24 -9.40
N ALA A 87 29.71 2.23 -8.66
CA ALA A 87 29.75 2.16 -7.21
C ALA A 87 30.29 0.81 -6.69
N GLN A 88 29.99 -0.31 -7.36
CA GLN A 88 30.56 -1.64 -7.03
C GLN A 88 32.09 -1.68 -7.22
N GLU A 89 32.61 -1.01 -8.26
CA GLU A 89 34.05 -0.92 -8.48
C GLU A 89 34.72 -0.04 -7.41
N LEU A 90 34.12 1.11 -7.10
CA LEU A 90 34.69 2.09 -6.16
C LEU A 90 34.68 1.62 -4.71
N ILE A 91 33.78 0.71 -4.32
CA ILE A 91 33.69 0.25 -2.92
C ILE A 91 34.91 -0.57 -2.48
N LYS A 92 35.70 -1.08 -3.43
CA LYS A 92 36.94 -1.80 -3.15
C LYS A 92 38.07 -0.88 -2.69
N SER A 93 38.02 0.41 -3.02
CA SER A 93 39.11 1.37 -2.79
C SER A 93 38.73 2.55 -1.91
N ARG A 94 37.42 2.84 -1.76
CA ARG A 94 36.92 3.99 -1.01
C ARG A 94 35.79 3.61 -0.05
N PRO A 95 35.62 4.36 1.06
CA PRO A 95 34.52 4.11 2.00
C PRO A 95 33.17 4.44 1.35
N ALA A 96 32.15 3.65 1.70
CA ALA A 96 30.79 3.77 1.15
C ALA A 96 30.15 5.16 1.35
N ARG A 97 30.58 5.93 2.36
CA ARG A 97 30.05 7.27 2.63
C ARG A 97 30.43 8.26 1.52
N ASP A 98 31.68 8.23 1.08
CA ASP A 98 32.18 9.16 0.06
C ASP A 98 31.58 8.84 -1.30
N ILE A 99 31.41 7.55 -1.59
CA ILE A 99 30.75 7.06 -2.81
C ILE A 99 29.27 7.48 -2.82
N ALA A 100 28.59 7.39 -1.67
CA ALA A 100 27.19 7.78 -1.56
C ALA A 100 26.99 9.28 -1.84
N VAL A 101 27.89 10.14 -1.34
CA VAL A 101 27.90 11.57 -1.65
C VAL A 101 28.15 11.81 -3.15
N GLN A 102 29.14 11.12 -3.74
CA GLN A 102 29.47 11.26 -5.16
C GLN A 102 28.30 10.88 -6.09
N VAL A 103 27.51 9.89 -5.70
CA VAL A 103 26.36 9.40 -6.48
C VAL A 103 25.04 10.09 -6.08
N GLY A 104 25.07 10.95 -5.06
CA GLY A 104 23.90 11.74 -4.63
C GLY A 104 22.81 10.93 -3.93
N VAL A 105 23.17 9.82 -3.27
CA VAL A 105 22.22 8.96 -2.54
C VAL A 105 22.60 8.82 -1.07
N HIS A 106 21.64 8.50 -0.21
CA HIS A 106 21.94 8.20 1.19
C HIS A 106 22.81 6.93 1.30
N PRO A 107 23.79 6.84 2.23
CA PRO A 107 24.64 5.64 2.39
C PRO A 107 23.87 4.34 2.60
N LYS A 108 22.70 4.42 3.25
CA LYS A 108 21.75 3.30 3.38
C LYS A 108 21.21 2.83 2.02
N THR A 109 20.81 3.77 1.16
CA THR A 109 20.33 3.47 -0.21
C THR A 109 21.44 2.83 -1.04
N LEU A 110 22.68 3.32 -0.91
CA LEU A 110 23.84 2.72 -1.57
C LEU A 110 24.06 1.26 -1.11
N ARG A 111 24.04 0.98 0.20
CA ARG A 111 24.17 -0.39 0.73
C ARG A 111 23.04 -1.32 0.32
N MET A 112 21.82 -0.82 0.11
CA MET A 112 20.70 -1.66 -0.32
C MET A 112 20.71 -1.94 -1.83
N ALA A 113 21.45 -1.14 -2.60
CA ALA A 113 21.45 -1.20 -4.06
C ALA A 113 22.70 -1.90 -4.65
N LEU A 114 23.74 -2.10 -3.84
CA LEU A 114 24.96 -2.85 -4.19
C LEU A 114 24.82 -4.31 -3.83
#